data_AF-A0A133YAD5-F1
#
_entry.id   AF-A0A133YAD5-F1
#
_cell.length_a   1.000
_cell.length_b   1.000
_cell.length_c   1.000
_cell.angle_alpha   90.00
_cell.angle_beta   90.00
_cell.angle_gamma   90.00
#
_symmetry.space_group_name_H-M   'P 1'
#
loop_
_entity.id
_entity.type
_entity.pdbx_description
1 polymer ?
#
loop_
_entity_poly.entity_id
_entity_poly.type
_entity_poly.pdbx_seq_one_letter_code
_entity_poly.pdbx_strand_id
1 'polypeptide(L)'
;MKGTVCPVCAEREVLAGYNDFATTDRKLLVEWDYELNKLKPTEVSRNSAKRAWWKCRYGHSWSMKINERTVLGKGCRMCEQEYMSLFPALAISYYSNLKGLKVELGSDRLLGIPLDVYIPLEQIAIQVNTDSEKIDILKEHLCKQRGIKLIKLPMKPNEAEPEYVQRIKAAFQSVHIFISSDTEEDVKIIRKIFKNWRNSR
;
A
#
# COMPACT_ATOMS: atom_id res chain seq x y z
N MET A 1 29.66 6.30 -45.58
CA MET A 1 28.40 6.94 -45.12
C MET A 1 28.12 6.47 -43.70
N LYS A 2 28.11 7.35 -42.70
CA LYS A 2 27.59 6.99 -41.37
C LYS A 2 26.07 7.00 -41.48
N GLY A 3 25.43 5.84 -41.36
CA GLY A 3 23.98 5.73 -41.41
C GLY A 3 23.35 6.55 -40.30
N THR A 4 22.45 7.47 -40.67
CA THR A 4 21.70 8.26 -39.70
C THR A 4 20.70 7.33 -39.02
N VAL A 5 20.79 7.19 -37.69
CA VAL A 5 19.82 6.41 -36.92
C VAL A 5 18.47 7.14 -36.99
N CYS A 6 17.40 6.44 -37.41
CA CYS A 6 16.06 6.99 -37.44
C CYS A 6 15.66 7.52 -36.05
N PRO A 7 15.27 8.80 -35.90
CA PRO A 7 14.97 9.39 -34.60
C PRO A 7 13.77 8.74 -33.91
N VAL A 8 12.78 8.24 -34.66
CA VAL A 8 11.64 7.49 -34.09
C VAL A 8 12.08 6.12 -33.55
N CYS A 9 12.88 5.38 -34.31
CA CYS A 9 13.41 4.07 -33.88
C CYS A 9 14.39 4.20 -32.70
N ALA A 10 15.09 5.32 -32.59
CA ALA A 10 15.96 5.65 -31.46
C ALA A 10 15.22 6.33 -30.29
N GLU A 11 13.88 6.40 -30.33
CA GLU A 11 13.04 7.06 -29.31
C GLU A 11 13.37 8.54 -29.03
N ARG A 12 14.00 9.21 -29.99
CA ARG A 12 14.31 10.65 -29.93
C ARG A 12 13.13 11.51 -30.35
N GLU A 13 12.22 10.96 -31.15
CA GLU A 13 11.00 11.60 -31.61
C GLU A 13 9.78 10.70 -31.46
N VAL A 14 8.60 11.31 -31.31
CA VAL A 14 7.32 10.62 -31.19
C VAL A 14 6.60 10.66 -32.53
N LEU A 15 6.20 9.49 -33.02
CA LEU A 15 5.34 9.30 -34.18
C LEU A 15 4.01 8.69 -33.70
N ALA A 16 2.92 9.44 -33.91
CA ALA A 16 1.57 8.99 -33.59
C ALA A 16 1.19 7.74 -34.39
N GLY A 17 0.52 6.80 -33.75
CA GLY A 17 0.18 5.49 -34.30
C GLY A 17 1.32 4.46 -34.21
N TYR A 18 2.50 4.83 -33.68
CA TYR A 18 3.67 3.95 -33.63
C TYR A 18 4.27 3.85 -32.23
N ASN A 19 4.97 4.89 -31.75
CA ASN A 19 5.67 4.89 -30.46
C ASN A 19 5.07 5.91 -29.46
N ASP A 20 3.92 6.49 -29.77
CA ASP A 20 3.18 7.36 -28.84
C ASP A 20 2.50 6.55 -27.73
N PHE A 21 2.20 7.23 -26.62
CA PHE A 21 1.60 6.67 -25.42
C PHE A 21 0.19 6.14 -25.68
N ALA A 22 -0.60 6.80 -26.54
CA ALA A 22 -1.94 6.32 -26.88
C ALA A 22 -1.89 4.97 -27.62
N THR A 23 -0.89 4.76 -28.47
CA THR A 23 -0.69 3.50 -29.18
C THR A 23 -0.12 2.40 -28.29
N THR A 24 0.91 2.72 -27.51
CA THR A 24 1.73 1.74 -26.78
C THR A 24 1.18 1.33 -25.42
N ASP A 25 0.40 2.19 -24.75
CA ASP A 25 -0.12 1.95 -23.40
C ASP A 25 -1.65 2.20 -23.33
N ARG A 26 -2.39 1.72 -24.33
CA ARG A 26 -3.86 1.89 -24.45
C ARG A 26 -4.65 1.66 -23.16
N LYS A 27 -4.24 0.68 -22.35
CA LYS A 27 -4.91 0.35 -21.07
C LYS A 27 -4.80 1.46 -20.02
N LEU A 28 -3.79 2.33 -20.11
CA LEU A 28 -3.58 3.45 -19.19
C LEU A 28 -4.28 4.73 -19.64
N LEU A 29 -4.85 4.77 -20.84
CA LEU A 29 -5.63 5.93 -21.31
C LEU A 29 -6.86 6.22 -20.44
N VAL A 30 -7.41 5.20 -19.79
CA VAL A 30 -8.52 5.36 -18.82
C VAL A 30 -8.09 6.15 -17.58
N GLU A 31 -6.78 6.21 -17.31
CA GLU A 31 -6.22 7.00 -16.22
C GLU A 31 -5.70 8.35 -16.68
N TRP A 32 -5.73 8.68 -17.98
CA TRP A 32 -5.29 9.98 -18.46
C TRP A 32 -6.32 11.04 -18.11
N ASP A 33 -5.91 12.10 -17.42
CA ASP A 33 -6.80 13.20 -17.06
C ASP A 33 -6.91 14.20 -18.24
N TYR A 34 -7.90 14.01 -19.11
CA TYR A 34 -8.08 14.84 -20.32
C TYR A 34 -8.49 16.29 -20.02
N GLU A 35 -8.99 16.58 -18.82
CA GLU A 35 -9.38 17.93 -18.41
C GLU A 35 -8.15 18.72 -17.93
N LEU A 36 -7.26 18.08 -17.17
CA LEU A 36 -6.08 18.74 -16.61
C LEU A 36 -4.85 18.73 -17.53
N ASN A 37 -4.79 17.79 -18.48
CA ASN A 37 -3.66 17.72 -19.41
C ASN A 37 -3.85 18.63 -20.62
N LYS A 38 -2.82 19.46 -20.86
CA LYS A 38 -2.64 20.14 -22.17
C LYS A 38 -1.94 19.25 -23.20
N LEU A 39 -1.17 18.26 -22.73
CA LEU A 39 -0.48 17.28 -23.58
C LEU A 39 -1.49 16.26 -24.11
N LYS A 40 -1.36 15.88 -25.38
CA LYS A 40 -2.13 14.76 -25.92
C LYS A 40 -1.37 13.44 -25.74
N PRO A 41 -2.07 12.33 -25.45
CA PRO A 41 -1.46 11.01 -25.44
C PRO A 41 -0.68 10.64 -26.72
N THR A 42 -1.04 11.22 -27.86
CA THR A 42 -0.38 10.99 -29.17
C THR A 42 0.91 11.80 -29.36
N GLU A 43 1.25 12.72 -28.46
CA GLU A 43 2.40 13.65 -28.56
C GLU A 43 3.57 13.26 -27.65
N VAL A 44 3.41 12.19 -26.88
CA VAL A 44 4.36 11.76 -25.86
C VAL A 44 4.57 10.26 -25.99
N SER A 45 5.79 9.79 -25.77
CA SER A 45 6.07 8.35 -25.65
C SER A 45 5.90 7.90 -24.21
N ARG A 46 5.77 6.58 -24.02
CA ARG A 46 5.74 5.97 -22.69
C ARG A 46 6.99 6.25 -21.86
N ASN A 47 8.14 6.48 -22.50
CA ASN A 47 9.42 6.76 -21.83
C ASN A 47 9.60 8.25 -21.50
N SER A 48 8.62 9.10 -21.79
CA SER A 48 8.73 10.54 -21.59
C SER A 48 8.93 10.92 -20.12
N ALA A 49 9.90 11.80 -19.86
CA ALA A 49 10.09 12.44 -18.57
C ALA A 49 9.14 13.64 -18.33
N LYS A 50 8.29 13.99 -19.30
CA LYS A 50 7.25 15.01 -19.14
C LYS A 50 6.26 14.57 -18.05
N ARG A 51 5.75 15.52 -17.28
CA ARG A 51 4.70 15.27 -16.28
C ARG A 51 3.34 15.38 -16.94
N ALA A 52 2.48 14.43 -16.60
CA ALA A 52 1.07 14.43 -16.96
C ALA A 52 0.22 14.34 -15.70
N TRP A 53 -1.04 14.71 -15.82
CA TRP A 53 -2.08 14.45 -14.84
C TRP A 53 -2.74 13.11 -15.11
N TRP A 54 -3.01 12.38 -14.04
CA TRP A 54 -3.61 11.06 -14.05
C TRP A 54 -4.80 11.07 -13.11
N LYS A 55 -5.86 10.36 -13.44
CA LYS A 55 -7.08 10.22 -12.65
C LYS A 55 -7.40 8.74 -12.48
N CYS A 56 -7.42 8.24 -11.26
CA CYS A 56 -7.68 6.82 -11.02
C CYS A 56 -9.18 6.58 -11.03
N ARG A 57 -9.58 5.32 -11.09
CA ARG A 57 -10.99 4.90 -11.00
C ARG A 57 -11.74 5.38 -9.76
N TYR A 58 -11.02 5.80 -8.70
CA TYR A 58 -11.59 6.35 -7.46
C TYR A 58 -11.71 7.88 -7.48
N GLY A 59 -11.41 8.53 -8.61
CA GLY A 59 -11.55 9.98 -8.78
C GLY A 59 -10.36 10.81 -8.29
N HIS A 60 -9.33 10.20 -7.70
CA HIS A 60 -8.12 10.93 -7.30
C HIS A 60 -7.33 11.38 -8.53
N SER A 61 -7.08 12.69 -8.65
CA SER A 61 -6.15 13.23 -9.63
C SER A 61 -4.75 13.41 -9.03
N TRP A 62 -3.71 13.01 -9.76
CA TRP A 62 -2.31 13.23 -9.38
C TRP A 62 -1.43 13.50 -10.58
N SER A 63 -0.31 14.17 -10.35
CA SER A 63 0.66 14.43 -11.40
C SER A 63 1.95 13.65 -11.17
N MET A 64 2.47 13.01 -12.21
CA MET A 64 3.74 12.29 -12.21
C MET A 64 4.36 12.25 -13.62
N LYS A 65 5.64 11.88 -13.72
CA LYS A 65 6.27 11.69 -15.03
C LYS A 65 5.63 10.50 -15.75
N ILE A 66 5.51 10.58 -17.06
CA ILE A 66 4.87 9.52 -17.85
C ILE A 66 5.62 8.20 -17.66
N ASN A 67 6.96 8.22 -17.76
CA ASN A 67 7.78 7.03 -17.55
C ASN A 67 7.67 6.41 -16.14
N GLU A 68 7.40 7.21 -15.11
CA GLU A 68 7.15 6.66 -13.76
C GLU A 68 5.84 5.87 -13.70
N ARG A 69 4.81 6.31 -14.44
CA ARG A 69 3.53 5.59 -14.51
C ARG A 69 3.62 4.33 -15.37
N THR A 70 4.25 4.44 -16.54
CA THR A 70 4.22 3.42 -17.60
C THR A 70 5.35 2.39 -17.47
N VAL A 71 6.57 2.80 -17.12
CA VAL A 71 7.76 1.94 -17.04
C VAL A 71 7.95 1.43 -15.62
N LEU A 72 7.91 2.31 -14.63
CA LEU A 72 8.06 1.91 -13.22
C LEU A 72 6.76 1.40 -12.60
N GLY A 73 5.62 1.56 -13.30
CA GLY A 73 4.32 1.08 -12.83
C GLY A 73 3.79 1.79 -11.58
N LYS A 74 4.35 2.95 -11.19
CA LYS A 74 3.89 3.69 -10.00
C LYS A 74 2.43 4.12 -10.19
N GLY A 75 1.61 3.97 -9.15
CA GLY A 75 0.18 4.24 -9.21
C GLY A 75 -0.24 5.55 -8.57
N CYS A 76 -1.53 5.64 -8.26
CA CYS A 76 -2.11 6.74 -7.51
C CYS A 76 -1.53 6.80 -6.09
N ARG A 77 -0.80 7.88 -5.76
CA ARG A 77 -0.18 8.08 -4.43
C ARG A 77 -1.18 8.10 -3.27
N MET A 78 -2.44 8.49 -3.53
CA MET A 78 -3.49 8.57 -2.52
C MET A 78 -4.03 7.18 -2.22
N CYS A 79 -4.27 6.38 -3.26
CA CYS A 79 -4.62 4.96 -3.07
C CYS A 79 -3.50 4.19 -2.36
N GLU A 80 -2.24 4.50 -2.67
CA GLU A 80 -1.11 3.89 -1.98
C GLU A 80 -1.05 4.33 -0.51
N GLN A 81 -1.22 5.63 -0.22
CA GLN A 81 -1.25 6.13 1.16
C GLN A 81 -2.39 5.51 1.98
N GLU A 82 -3.59 5.39 1.41
CA GLU A 82 -4.72 4.72 2.06
C GLU A 82 -4.41 3.25 2.34
N TYR A 83 -3.80 2.53 1.39
CA TYR A 83 -3.36 1.16 1.61
C TYR A 83 -2.35 1.08 2.74
N MET A 84 -1.29 1.90 2.69
CA MET A 84 -0.23 1.91 3.71
C MET A 84 -0.75 2.26 5.10
N SER A 85 -1.78 3.10 5.20
CA SER A 85 -2.41 3.43 6.48
C SER A 85 -3.16 2.26 7.11
N LEU A 86 -3.65 1.32 6.30
CA LEU A 86 -4.42 0.15 6.74
C LEU A 86 -3.58 -1.12 6.78
N PHE A 87 -2.47 -1.15 6.04
CA PHE A 87 -1.62 -2.32 5.86
C PHE A 87 -1.21 -2.99 7.19
N PRO A 88 -0.79 -2.25 8.23
CA PRO A 88 -0.41 -2.87 9.50
C PRO A 88 -1.50 -3.73 10.14
N ALA A 89 -2.70 -3.18 10.26
CA ALA A 89 -3.85 -3.89 10.83
C ALA A 89 -4.33 -5.03 9.92
N LEU A 90 -4.29 -4.83 8.59
CA LEU A 90 -4.63 -5.87 7.61
C LEU A 90 -3.67 -7.05 7.66
N ALA A 91 -2.37 -6.80 7.76
CA ALA A 91 -1.35 -7.85 7.85
C ALA A 91 -1.51 -8.68 9.13
N ILE A 92 -1.74 -8.02 10.27
CA ILE A 92 -2.01 -8.72 11.53
C ILE A 92 -3.30 -9.55 11.41
N SER A 93 -4.38 -8.98 10.88
CA SER A 93 -5.66 -9.68 10.67
C SER A 93 -5.49 -10.89 9.76
N TYR A 94 -4.73 -10.78 8.67
CA TYR A 94 -4.41 -11.89 7.77
C TYR A 94 -3.74 -13.06 8.51
N TYR A 95 -2.70 -12.77 9.31
CA TYR A 95 -2.00 -13.81 10.06
C TYR A 95 -2.83 -14.42 11.19
N SER A 96 -3.61 -13.61 11.89
CA SER A 96 -4.55 -14.09 12.89
C SER A 96 -5.58 -15.04 12.26
N ASN A 97 -6.12 -14.70 11.10
CA ASN A 97 -7.08 -15.55 10.38
C ASN A 97 -6.44 -16.88 9.93
N LEU A 98 -5.19 -16.87 9.45
CA LEU A 98 -4.45 -18.10 9.13
C LEU A 98 -4.30 -19.03 10.34
N LYS A 99 -4.38 -18.49 11.56
CA LYS A 99 -4.30 -19.23 12.82
C LYS A 99 -5.65 -19.45 13.49
N GLY A 100 -6.75 -19.08 12.83
CA GLY A 100 -8.10 -19.22 13.39
C GLY A 100 -8.35 -18.31 14.60
N LEU A 101 -7.54 -17.26 14.79
CA LEU A 101 -7.67 -16.33 15.90
C LEU A 101 -8.74 -15.28 15.58
N LYS A 102 -9.63 -15.04 16.53
CA LYS A 102 -10.58 -13.93 16.45
C LYS A 102 -9.87 -12.61 16.76
N VAL A 103 -10.08 -11.62 15.90
CA VAL A 103 -9.48 -10.29 16.02
C VAL A 103 -10.56 -9.23 16.10
N GLU A 104 -10.38 -8.29 17.02
CA GLU A 104 -11.14 -7.05 17.08
C GLU A 104 -10.22 -5.90 16.65
N LEU A 105 -10.65 -5.13 15.63
CA LEU A 105 -9.90 -4.00 15.10
C LEU A 105 -10.51 -2.69 15.61
N GLY A 106 -9.69 -1.80 16.18
CA GLY A 106 -10.12 -0.47 16.65
C GLY A 106 -11.20 -0.48 17.73
N SER A 107 -11.36 -1.59 18.46
CA SER A 107 -12.42 -1.76 19.48
C SER A 107 -12.04 -1.02 20.77
N ASP A 108 -12.95 -0.20 21.28
CA ASP A 108 -12.84 0.50 22.56
C ASP A 108 -13.59 -0.20 23.70
N ARG A 109 -14.41 -1.21 23.39
CA ARG A 109 -15.35 -1.85 24.31
C ARG A 109 -14.71 -2.40 25.58
N LEU A 110 -13.46 -2.85 25.48
CA LEU A 110 -12.74 -3.47 26.59
C LEU A 110 -12.15 -2.46 27.57
N LEU A 111 -11.56 -1.37 27.05
CA LEU A 111 -10.77 -0.42 27.84
C LEU A 111 -11.42 0.96 27.98
N GLY A 112 -12.46 1.26 27.21
CA GLY A 112 -12.97 2.62 26.99
C GLY A 112 -12.06 3.46 26.08
N ILE A 113 -10.99 2.86 25.54
CA ILE A 113 -10.02 3.47 24.63
C ILE A 113 -9.76 2.46 23.51
N PRO A 114 -9.74 2.90 22.24
CA PRO A 114 -9.50 2.00 21.12
C PRO A 114 -8.16 1.27 21.21
N LEU A 115 -8.18 -0.05 21.07
CA LEU A 115 -7.02 -0.88 20.76
C LEU A 115 -6.97 -1.10 19.25
N ASP A 116 -5.81 -0.87 18.61
CA ASP A 116 -5.70 -1.02 17.15
C ASP A 116 -6.05 -2.45 16.71
N VAL A 117 -5.47 -3.44 17.41
CA VAL A 117 -5.76 -4.86 17.25
C VAL A 117 -5.84 -5.49 18.63
N TYR A 118 -6.92 -6.23 18.90
CA TYR A 118 -7.05 -7.07 20.09
C TYR A 118 -7.37 -8.52 19.70
N ILE A 119 -6.67 -9.48 20.31
CA ILE A 119 -6.86 -10.92 20.17
C ILE A 119 -7.36 -11.44 21.52
N PRO A 120 -8.69 -11.58 21.72
CA PRO A 120 -9.25 -11.82 23.06
C PRO A 120 -8.81 -13.12 23.71
N LEU A 121 -8.78 -14.23 22.96
CA LEU A 121 -8.44 -15.53 23.53
C LEU A 121 -7.00 -15.62 24.02
N GLU A 122 -6.10 -14.90 23.36
CA GLU A 122 -4.68 -14.86 23.72
C GLU A 122 -4.36 -13.74 24.72
N GLN A 123 -5.32 -12.86 25.03
CA GLN A 123 -5.12 -11.64 25.84
C GLN A 123 -3.97 -10.78 25.30
N ILE A 124 -3.93 -10.57 23.98
CA ILE A 124 -2.89 -9.78 23.31
C ILE A 124 -3.52 -8.56 22.67
N ALA A 125 -2.93 -7.39 22.91
CA ALA A 125 -3.19 -6.17 22.17
C ALA A 125 -1.95 -5.82 21.33
N ILE A 126 -2.14 -5.45 20.08
CA ILE A 126 -1.06 -4.95 19.21
C ILE A 126 -1.39 -3.53 18.82
N GLN A 127 -0.49 -2.60 19.15
CA GLN A 127 -0.59 -1.20 18.81
C GLN A 127 0.27 -0.94 17.57
N VAL A 128 -0.37 -0.55 16.46
CA VAL A 128 0.30 -0.24 15.18
C VAL A 128 0.36 1.24 14.90
N ASN A 129 -0.51 2.03 15.54
CA ASN A 129 -0.53 3.48 15.43
C ASN A 129 0.17 4.11 16.65
N THR A 130 0.86 5.21 16.41
CA THR A 130 1.42 6.03 17.50
C THR A 130 0.32 6.93 18.06
N ASP A 131 0.07 6.86 19.37
CA ASP A 131 -0.82 7.81 20.04
C ASP A 131 -0.02 8.94 20.71
N SER A 132 -0.75 9.91 21.29
CA SER A 132 -0.13 10.86 22.22
C SER A 132 0.44 10.11 23.44
N GLU A 133 1.53 10.62 24.00
CA GLU A 133 2.21 10.05 25.17
C GLU A 133 1.25 9.70 26.32
N LYS A 134 0.27 10.58 26.60
CA LYS A 134 -0.74 10.35 27.65
C LYS A 134 -1.61 9.12 27.38
N ILE A 135 -2.03 8.93 26.14
CA ILE A 135 -2.86 7.80 25.73
C ILE A 135 -2.04 6.51 25.74
N ASP A 136 -0.79 6.57 25.30
CA ASP A 136 0.15 5.43 25.33
C ASP A 136 0.34 4.90 26.76
N ILE A 137 0.64 5.79 27.72
CA ILE A 137 0.79 5.43 29.14
C ILE A 137 -0.51 4.82 29.68
N LEU A 138 -1.66 5.39 29.32
CA LEU A 138 -2.95 4.91 29.78
C LEU A 138 -3.28 3.52 29.20
N LYS A 139 -3.00 3.28 27.92
CA LYS A 139 -3.16 1.96 27.28
C LYS A 139 -2.27 0.91 27.96
N GLU A 140 -0.99 1.21 28.18
CA GLU A 140 -0.07 0.31 28.88
C GLU A 140 -0.58 -0.06 30.28
N HIS A 141 -1.02 0.94 31.05
CA HIS A 141 -1.56 0.73 32.38
C HIS A 141 -2.82 -0.14 32.38
N LEU A 142 -3.79 0.19 31.52
CA LEU A 142 -5.08 -0.51 31.45
C LEU A 142 -4.93 -1.95 30.91
N CYS A 143 -4.02 -2.17 29.96
CA CYS A 143 -3.68 -3.52 29.49
C CYS A 143 -3.07 -4.34 30.62
N LYS A 144 -2.08 -3.78 31.34
CA LYS A 144 -1.42 -4.47 32.47
C LYS A 144 -2.42 -4.86 33.56
N GLN A 145 -3.34 -3.97 33.92
CA GLN A 145 -4.37 -4.24 34.94
C GLN A 145 -5.30 -5.39 34.55
N ARG A 146 -5.55 -5.57 33.25
CA ARG A 146 -6.42 -6.64 32.72
C ARG A 146 -5.66 -7.90 32.31
N GLY A 147 -4.35 -7.99 32.56
CA GLY A 147 -3.53 -9.12 32.15
C GLY A 147 -3.32 -9.22 30.64
N ILE A 148 -3.51 -8.12 29.91
CA ILE A 148 -3.36 -8.06 28.46
C ILE A 148 -1.91 -7.72 28.13
N LYS A 149 -1.25 -8.54 27.31
CA LYS A 149 0.08 -8.26 26.78
C LYS A 149 -0.04 -7.25 25.64
N LEU A 150 0.41 -6.02 25.88
CA LEU A 150 0.48 -4.98 24.86
C LEU A 150 1.82 -5.06 24.09
N ILE A 151 1.75 -5.19 22.78
CA ILE A 151 2.90 -5.19 21.87
C ILE A 151 2.84 -3.93 21.00
N LYS A 152 3.84 -3.06 21.09
CA LYS A 152 3.97 -1.90 20.21
C LYS A 152 4.70 -2.29 18.92
N LEU A 153 4.03 -2.12 17.79
CA LEU A 153 4.52 -2.48 16.47
C LEU A 153 4.21 -1.41 15.42
N PRO A 154 4.59 -0.13 15.64
CA PRO A 154 4.44 0.86 14.59
C PRO A 154 5.37 0.54 13.41
N MET A 155 4.88 0.87 12.22
CA MET A 155 5.67 0.80 10.99
C MET A 155 6.68 1.95 10.98
N LYS A 156 7.95 1.66 10.67
CA LYS A 156 9.01 2.67 10.65
C LYS A 156 8.94 3.51 9.37
N PRO A 157 9.49 4.73 9.37
CA PRO A 157 9.64 5.52 8.15
C PRO A 157 10.43 4.73 7.09
N ASN A 158 9.88 4.64 5.88
CA ASN A 158 10.46 3.92 4.73
C ASN A 158 10.67 2.41 4.93
N GLU A 159 10.07 1.78 5.95
CA GLU A 159 10.09 0.33 6.12
C GLU A 159 9.35 -0.35 4.95
N ALA A 160 9.95 -1.38 4.38
CA ALA A 160 9.29 -2.14 3.32
C ALA A 160 8.21 -3.07 3.92
N GLU A 161 7.17 -3.38 3.15
CA GLU A 161 6.10 -4.31 3.59
C GLU A 161 6.64 -5.67 4.08
N PRO A 162 7.61 -6.33 3.38
CA PRO A 162 8.15 -7.61 3.84
C PRO A 162 8.90 -7.49 5.17
N GLU A 163 9.63 -6.40 5.39
CA GLU A 163 10.37 -6.14 6.64
C GLU A 163 9.40 -5.97 7.82
N TYR A 164 8.32 -5.21 7.61
CA TYR A 164 7.28 -5.05 8.62
C TYR A 164 6.57 -6.37 8.93
N VAL A 165 6.25 -7.16 7.90
CA VAL A 165 5.65 -8.49 8.06
C VAL A 165 6.56 -9.44 8.85
N GLN A 166 7.86 -9.42 8.64
CA GLN A 166 8.79 -10.23 9.44
C GLN A 166 8.73 -9.85 10.93
N ARG A 167 8.60 -8.55 11.24
CA ARG A 167 8.40 -8.11 12.63
C ARG A 167 7.05 -8.55 13.21
N ILE A 168 5.98 -8.60 12.40
CA ILE A 168 4.71 -9.20 12.83
C ILE A 168 4.92 -10.67 13.18
N LYS A 169 5.57 -11.45 12.31
CA LYS A 169 5.84 -12.88 12.55
C LYS A 169 6.67 -13.08 13.83
N ALA A 170 7.68 -12.23 14.07
CA ALA A 170 8.47 -12.25 15.30
C ALA A 170 7.64 -11.88 16.55
N ALA A 171 6.74 -10.90 16.44
CA ALA A 171 5.84 -10.53 17.54
C ALA A 171 4.89 -11.68 17.90
N PHE A 172 4.30 -12.34 16.90
CA PHE A 172 3.48 -13.54 17.06
C PHE A 172 4.28 -14.70 17.65
N GLN A 173 5.53 -14.90 17.22
CA GLN A 173 6.40 -15.94 17.77
C GLN A 173 6.71 -15.70 19.27
N SER A 174 6.86 -14.44 19.69
CA SER A 174 7.10 -14.06 21.10
C SER A 174 5.93 -14.40 22.06
N VAL A 175 4.80 -14.84 21.50
CA VAL A 175 3.59 -15.27 22.19
C VAL A 175 3.18 -16.69 21.75
N HIS A 176 4.15 -17.47 21.27
CA HIS A 176 3.98 -18.87 20.85
C HIS A 176 3.04 -19.09 19.66
N ILE A 177 2.79 -18.07 18.83
CA ILE A 177 2.05 -18.20 17.57
C ILE A 177 3.05 -18.25 16.40
N PHE A 178 3.24 -19.43 15.83
CA PHE A 178 4.28 -19.66 14.80
C PHE A 178 3.74 -19.54 13.38
N ILE A 179 4.30 -18.65 12.56
CA ILE A 179 3.91 -18.43 11.16
C ILE A 179 5.08 -18.80 10.25
N SER A 180 4.89 -19.78 9.38
CA SER A 180 5.92 -20.32 8.49
C SER A 180 5.72 -19.99 7.00
N SER A 181 4.67 -19.25 6.66
CA SER A 181 4.38 -18.84 5.27
C SER A 181 5.47 -17.93 4.71
N ASP A 182 5.59 -17.89 3.38
CA ASP A 182 6.53 -17.00 2.70
C ASP A 182 6.10 -15.53 2.82
N THR A 183 7.03 -14.67 3.25
CA THR A 183 6.73 -13.26 3.55
C THR A 183 6.42 -12.45 2.28
N GLU A 184 7.12 -12.69 1.18
CA GLU A 184 6.89 -11.97 -0.08
C GLU A 184 5.53 -12.33 -0.67
N GLU A 185 5.16 -13.60 -0.63
CA GLU A 185 3.86 -14.06 -1.11
C GLU A 185 2.72 -13.56 -0.22
N ASP A 186 2.89 -13.57 1.11
CA ASP A 186 1.92 -13.01 2.04
C ASP A 186 1.64 -11.53 1.76
N VAL A 187 2.68 -10.71 1.52
CA VAL A 187 2.52 -9.28 1.17
C VAL A 187 1.69 -9.11 -0.09
N LYS A 188 1.93 -9.92 -1.14
CA LYS A 188 1.13 -9.88 -2.37
C LYS A 188 -0.33 -10.23 -2.10
N ILE A 189 -0.59 -11.23 -1.27
CA ILE A 189 -1.94 -11.65 -0.88
C ILE A 189 -2.66 -10.54 -0.10
N ILE A 190 -2.02 -9.96 0.92
CA ILE A 190 -2.59 -8.87 1.73
C ILE A 190 -2.96 -7.68 0.84
N ARG A 191 -2.05 -7.29 -0.07
CA ARG A 191 -2.30 -6.21 -1.03
C ARG A 191 -3.45 -6.53 -1.99
N LYS A 192 -3.59 -7.79 -2.41
CA LYS A 192 -4.71 -8.26 -3.24
C LYS A 192 -6.03 -8.22 -2.47
N ILE A 193 -6.04 -8.63 -1.20
CA ILE A 193 -7.21 -8.53 -0.31
C ILE A 193 -7.69 -7.09 -0.22
N PHE A 194 -6.79 -6.15 0.07
CA PHE A 194 -7.14 -4.73 0.11
C PHE A 194 -7.74 -4.24 -1.21
N LYS A 195 -7.09 -4.54 -2.35
CA LYS A 195 -7.58 -4.14 -3.68
C LYS A 195 -8.97 -4.71 -3.97
N ASN A 196 -9.22 -5.97 -3.63
CA ASN A 196 -10.52 -6.62 -3.84
C ASN A 196 -11.60 -5.98 -2.97
N TRP A 197 -11.34 -5.81 -1.68
CA TRP A 197 -12.26 -5.12 -0.76
C TRP A 197 -12.60 -3.72 -1.25
N ARG A 198 -11.59 -2.97 -1.68
CA ARG A 198 -11.76 -1.61 -2.20
C ARG A 198 -12.58 -1.57 -3.49
N ASN A 199 -12.46 -2.59 -4.34
CA ASN A 199 -13.22 -2.70 -5.60
C ASN A 199 -14.67 -3.16 -5.38
N SER A 200 -14.99 -3.77 -4.23
CA SER A 200 -16.35 -4.23 -3.87
C SER A 200 -17.20 -3.19 -3.14
N ARG A 201 -16.62 -2.04 -2.81
CA ARG A 201 -17.33 -0.86 -2.30
C ARG A 201 -17.80 0.02 -3.45
#